data_AF-A0A7G8UFS2-F1
#
_entry.id   AF-A0A7G8UFS2-F1
#
_cell.length_a   1.000
_cell.length_b   1.000
_cell.length_c   1.000
_cell.angle_alpha   90.00
_cell.angle_beta   90.00
_cell.angle_gamma   90.00
#
_symmetry.space_group_name_H-M   'P 1'
#
loop_
_entity.id
_entity.type
_entity.pdbx_description
1 polymer ?
#
loop_
_entity_poly.entity_id
_entity_poly.type
_entity_poly.pdbx_seq_one_letter_code
_entity_poly.pdbx_strand_id
1 'polypeptide(L)'
;MPKFEYDNISKFLVSLGIFVLLIPFIFAWAWLKTPFDLTIEKSKIQKLTPLAQQIINDRQSIIGVFTDVFPYMFIILIIVGCSIIWVGISSWNRRQKLLDDHQILTNKKLEMEIAPSVELGEKVNKEIEQMANEFPDSPPPTIDSYIAVESLVNDNVNRLFSDKFYIFTNKRLGQYEYDVIMQGKSKLTKDYIIEVKYYKRISSDLLTKAMNHIMGKSKYYIDLTNAIPLSVLFMVAIDSATKEKIERLIYEYKASNPKSKLKFIVIERPDLESLDDKILTSIIG
;
A
#
# COMPACT_ATOMS: atom_id res chain seq x y z
N MET A 1 17.55 -10.12 -23.52
CA MET A 1 16.41 -11.04 -23.71
C MET A 1 15.16 -10.34 -23.24
N PRO A 2 14.05 -10.35 -24.01
CA PRO A 2 12.82 -9.70 -23.56
C PRO A 2 12.31 -10.43 -22.31
N LYS A 3 12.15 -9.70 -21.21
CA LYS A 3 11.52 -10.22 -19.99
C LYS A 3 10.09 -10.60 -20.36
N PHE A 4 9.74 -11.88 -20.23
CA PHE A 4 8.34 -12.29 -20.29
C PHE A 4 7.58 -11.54 -19.19
N GLU A 5 6.81 -10.53 -19.57
CA GLU A 5 5.97 -9.80 -18.65
C GLU A 5 4.85 -10.74 -18.19
N TYR A 6 4.93 -11.09 -16.92
CA TYR A 6 4.02 -12.05 -16.30
C TYR A 6 2.53 -11.61 -16.34
N ASP A 7 2.23 -10.34 -16.63
CA ASP A 7 0.87 -9.83 -16.85
C ASP A 7 0.14 -10.55 -18.00
N ASN A 8 0.89 -10.93 -19.04
CA ASN A 8 0.34 -11.71 -20.15
C ASN A 8 -0.11 -13.12 -19.74
N ILE A 9 0.48 -13.71 -18.70
CA ILE A 9 0.20 -15.10 -18.31
C ILE A 9 -1.19 -15.22 -17.67
N SER A 10 -1.55 -14.29 -16.77
CA SER A 10 -2.87 -14.31 -16.11
C SER A 10 -3.99 -14.06 -17.11
N LYS A 11 -3.80 -13.09 -18.02
CA LYS A 11 -4.71 -12.80 -19.15
C LYS A 11 -4.85 -14.00 -20.09
N PHE A 12 -3.73 -14.62 -20.44
CA PHE A 12 -3.69 -15.82 -21.27
C PHE A 12 -4.47 -16.98 -20.65
N LEU A 13 -4.32 -17.24 -19.35
CA LEU A 13 -5.07 -18.29 -18.66
C LEU A 13 -6.59 -18.05 -18.74
N VAL A 14 -7.04 -16.81 -18.49
CA VAL A 14 -8.47 -16.48 -18.61
C VAL A 14 -8.97 -16.72 -20.04
N SER A 15 -8.24 -16.26 -21.06
CA SER A 15 -8.60 -16.49 -22.47
C SER A 15 -8.62 -17.98 -22.83
N LEU A 16 -7.63 -18.75 -22.36
CA LEU A 16 -7.54 -20.19 -22.58
C LEU A 16 -8.74 -20.92 -21.93
N GLY A 17 -9.11 -20.53 -20.70
CA GLY A 17 -10.27 -21.09 -20.03
C GLY A 17 -11.59 -20.80 -20.74
N ILE A 18 -11.78 -19.57 -21.26
CA ILE A 18 -12.94 -19.23 -22.10
C ILE A 18 -12.96 -20.09 -23.37
N PHE A 19 -11.81 -20.28 -24.02
CA PHE A 19 -11.72 -21.14 -25.19
C PHE A 19 -12.12 -22.59 -24.88
N VAL A 20 -11.63 -23.14 -23.77
CA VAL A 20 -12.02 -24.49 -23.30
C VAL A 20 -13.52 -24.60 -23.05
N LEU A 21 -14.16 -23.54 -22.53
CA LEU A 21 -15.61 -23.50 -22.33
C LEU A 21 -16.40 -23.46 -23.64
N LEU A 22 -15.82 -22.99 -24.75
CA LEU A 22 -16.51 -22.93 -26.05
C LEU A 22 -16.45 -24.24 -26.82
N ILE A 23 -15.40 -25.05 -26.63
CA ILE A 23 -15.20 -26.33 -27.31
C ILE A 23 -16.45 -27.24 -27.24
N PRO A 24 -17.09 -27.47 -26.07
CA PRO A 24 -18.26 -28.34 -25.99
C PRO A 24 -19.44 -27.85 -26.85
N PHE A 25 -19.66 -26.54 -26.96
CA PHE A 25 -20.73 -25.97 -27.78
C PHE A 25 -20.48 -26.16 -29.28
N ILE A 26 -19.21 -26.05 -29.70
CA ILE A 26 -18.81 -26.34 -31.09
C ILE A 26 -19.10 -27.80 -31.43
N PHE A 27 -18.74 -28.72 -30.53
CA PHE A 27 -19.05 -30.14 -30.70
C PHE A 27 -20.55 -30.43 -30.71
N ALA A 28 -21.33 -29.82 -29.81
CA ALA A 28 -22.80 -29.94 -29.81
C ALA A 28 -23.43 -29.42 -31.11
N TRP A 29 -22.92 -28.31 -31.64
CA TRP A 29 -23.39 -27.75 -32.92
C TRP A 29 -23.03 -28.64 -34.11
N ALA A 30 -21.78 -29.12 -34.17
CA ALA A 30 -21.33 -30.04 -35.22
C ALA A 30 -22.14 -31.34 -35.20
N TRP A 31 -22.45 -31.84 -34.01
CA TRP A 31 -23.31 -32.97 -33.79
C TRP A 31 -24.71 -32.78 -34.36
N LEU A 32 -25.39 -31.67 -34.04
CA LEU A 32 -26.74 -31.36 -34.53
C LEU A 32 -26.83 -31.24 -36.06
N LYS A 33 -25.72 -30.93 -36.74
CA LYS A 33 -25.66 -30.87 -38.20
C LYS A 33 -25.44 -32.22 -38.88
N THR A 34 -25.11 -33.27 -38.12
CA THR A 34 -24.81 -34.58 -38.69
C THR A 34 -26.13 -35.30 -39.05
N PRO A 35 -26.28 -35.85 -40.28
CA PRO A 35 -27.48 -36.59 -40.64
C PRO A 35 -27.61 -37.83 -39.76
N PHE A 36 -28.77 -37.96 -39.10
CA PHE A 36 -29.05 -39.09 -38.22
C PHE A 36 -29.50 -40.30 -39.03
N ASP A 37 -28.54 -41.09 -39.51
CA ASP A 37 -28.78 -42.39 -40.16
C ASP A 37 -29.39 -43.44 -39.18
N LEU A 38 -29.60 -43.08 -37.91
CA LEU A 38 -30.19 -43.90 -36.84
C LEU A 38 -31.63 -44.35 -37.11
N THR A 39 -32.37 -43.65 -37.97
CA THR A 39 -33.80 -43.95 -38.25
C THR A 39 -34.01 -44.86 -39.46
N ILE A 40 -32.94 -45.28 -40.14
CA ILE A 40 -33.03 -46.15 -41.31
C ILE A 40 -33.34 -47.59 -40.85
N GLU A 41 -34.45 -48.14 -41.36
CA GLU A 41 -34.82 -49.54 -41.09
C GLU A 41 -33.72 -50.52 -41.54
N LYS A 42 -33.42 -51.52 -40.70
CA LYS A 42 -32.46 -52.59 -41.03
C LYS A 42 -32.78 -53.30 -42.35
N SER A 43 -34.06 -53.41 -42.70
CA SER A 43 -34.56 -54.00 -43.96
C SER A 43 -34.10 -53.22 -45.21
N LYS A 44 -33.90 -51.91 -45.10
CA LYS A 44 -33.43 -51.03 -46.18
C LYS A 44 -31.90 -51.05 -46.27
N ILE A 45 -31.22 -51.14 -45.13
CA ILE A 45 -29.75 -51.25 -45.07
C ILE A 45 -29.29 -52.56 -45.74
N GLN A 46 -29.97 -53.68 -45.48
CA GLN A 46 -29.64 -54.99 -46.06
C GLN A 46 -29.73 -55.05 -47.60
N LYS A 47 -30.46 -54.11 -48.23
CA LYS A 47 -30.58 -54.01 -49.69
C LYS A 47 -29.45 -53.22 -50.36
N LEU A 48 -28.56 -52.61 -49.58
CA LEU A 48 -27.45 -51.81 -50.07
C LEU A 48 -26.20 -52.66 -50.33
N THR A 49 -25.23 -52.07 -51.04
CA THR A 49 -23.93 -52.70 -51.25
C THR A 49 -23.19 -52.90 -49.90
N PRO A 50 -22.33 -53.92 -49.77
CA PRO A 50 -21.59 -54.18 -48.53
C PRO A 50 -20.81 -52.97 -48.01
N LEU A 51 -20.20 -52.19 -48.92
CA LEU A 51 -19.48 -50.96 -48.57
C LEU A 51 -20.40 -49.89 -47.96
N ALA A 52 -21.60 -49.72 -48.53
CA ALA A 52 -22.57 -48.75 -48.00
C ALA A 52 -23.13 -49.19 -46.64
N GLN A 53 -23.34 -50.50 -46.43
CA GLN A 53 -23.74 -51.05 -45.12
C GLN A 53 -22.69 -50.78 -44.05
N GLN A 54 -21.40 -50.98 -44.37
CA GLN A 54 -20.30 -50.71 -43.46
C GLN A 54 -20.24 -49.23 -43.05
N ILE A 55 -20.30 -48.31 -44.03
CA ILE A 55 -20.27 -46.86 -43.76
C ILE A 55 -21.44 -46.43 -42.85
N ILE A 56 -22.64 -46.96 -43.07
CA ILE A 56 -23.81 -46.65 -42.23
C ILE A 56 -23.62 -47.19 -40.81
N ASN A 57 -23.12 -48.42 -40.65
CA ASN A 57 -22.88 -49.03 -39.35
C ASN A 57 -21.79 -48.26 -38.57
N ASP A 58 -20.70 -47.86 -39.23
CA ASP A 58 -19.61 -47.08 -38.61
C ASP A 58 -20.14 -45.72 -38.14
N ARG A 59 -20.96 -45.04 -38.95
CA ARG A 59 -21.62 -43.79 -38.56
C ARG A 59 -22.56 -43.96 -37.38
N GLN A 60 -23.42 -44.98 -37.39
CA GLN A 60 -24.33 -45.27 -36.27
C GLN A 60 -23.55 -45.59 -34.98
N SER A 61 -22.41 -46.28 -35.08
CA SER A 61 -21.53 -46.57 -33.94
C SER A 61 -20.89 -45.31 -33.37
N ILE A 62 -20.29 -44.45 -34.23
CA ILE A 62 -19.74 -43.16 -33.82
C ILE A 62 -20.81 -42.30 -33.14
N ILE A 63 -22.02 -42.32 -33.69
CA ILE A 63 -23.15 -41.58 -33.15
C ILE A 63 -23.57 -42.11 -31.77
N GLY A 64 -23.67 -43.43 -31.61
CA GLY A 64 -23.97 -44.05 -30.31
C GLY A 64 -22.94 -43.68 -29.24
N VAL A 65 -21.64 -43.88 -29.54
CA VAL A 65 -20.55 -43.56 -28.62
C VAL A 65 -20.54 -42.09 -28.23
N PHE A 66 -20.74 -41.18 -29.21
CA PHE A 66 -20.80 -39.76 -28.92
C PHE A 66 -21.98 -39.42 -28.01
N THR A 67 -23.17 -39.97 -28.26
CA THR A 67 -24.36 -39.73 -27.43
C THR A 67 -24.15 -40.15 -25.98
N ASP A 68 -23.48 -41.28 -25.76
CA ASP A 68 -23.23 -41.81 -24.42
C ASP A 68 -22.10 -41.07 -23.68
N VAL A 69 -21.02 -40.68 -24.38
CA VAL A 69 -19.81 -40.12 -23.76
C VAL A 69 -19.84 -38.59 -23.68
N PHE A 70 -20.46 -37.91 -24.66
CA PHE A 70 -20.44 -36.46 -24.78
C PHE A 70 -20.94 -35.72 -23.53
N PRO A 71 -22.04 -36.13 -22.85
CA PRO A 71 -22.50 -35.44 -21.65
C PRO A 71 -21.45 -35.41 -20.52
N TYR A 72 -20.70 -36.51 -20.34
CA TYR A 72 -19.64 -36.58 -19.34
C TYR A 72 -18.44 -35.71 -19.71
N MET A 73 -18.02 -35.76 -20.98
CA MET A 73 -16.96 -34.90 -21.51
C MET A 73 -17.31 -33.41 -21.41
N PHE A 74 -18.58 -33.06 -21.63
CA PHE A 74 -19.10 -31.70 -21.51
C PHE A 74 -18.93 -31.17 -20.08
N ILE A 75 -19.33 -31.96 -19.07
CA ILE A 75 -19.18 -31.61 -17.66
C ILE A 75 -17.70 -31.43 -17.29
N ILE A 76 -16.83 -32.34 -17.73
CA ILE A 76 -15.39 -32.27 -17.47
C ILE A 76 -14.79 -31.00 -18.06
N LEU A 77 -15.09 -30.68 -19.33
CA LEU A 77 -14.58 -29.47 -19.99
C LEU A 77 -15.05 -28.18 -19.31
N ILE A 78 -16.30 -28.15 -18.81
CA ILE A 78 -16.79 -27.02 -18.01
C ILE A 78 -15.99 -26.86 -16.72
N ILE A 79 -15.80 -27.95 -15.97
CA ILE A 79 -15.06 -27.91 -14.69
C ILE A 79 -13.63 -27.44 -14.92
N VAL A 80 -12.96 -27.96 -15.95
CA VAL A 80 -11.59 -27.58 -16.30
C VAL A 80 -11.53 -26.10 -16.73
N GLY A 81 -12.42 -25.67 -17.62
CA GLY A 81 -12.49 -24.29 -18.08
C GLY A 81 -12.70 -23.29 -16.94
N CYS A 82 -13.68 -23.57 -16.07
CA CYS A 82 -13.95 -22.76 -14.87
C CYS A 82 -12.74 -22.70 -13.92
N SER A 83 -12.05 -23.84 -13.73
CA SER A 83 -10.87 -23.92 -12.86
C SER A 83 -9.71 -23.08 -13.40
N ILE A 84 -9.46 -23.12 -14.71
CA ILE A 84 -8.43 -22.31 -15.38
C ILE A 84 -8.75 -20.82 -15.25
N ILE A 85 -10.01 -20.42 -15.52
CA ILE A 85 -10.47 -19.03 -15.36
C ILE A 85 -10.28 -18.57 -13.92
N TRP A 86 -10.66 -19.39 -12.94
CA TRP A 86 -10.51 -19.08 -11.53
C TRP A 86 -9.05 -18.80 -11.15
N VAL A 87 -8.13 -19.66 -11.58
CA VAL A 87 -6.68 -19.47 -11.35
C VAL A 87 -6.19 -18.19 -12.05
N GLY A 88 -6.61 -17.96 -13.29
CA GLY A 88 -6.29 -16.75 -14.06
C GLY A 88 -6.71 -15.47 -13.33
N ILE A 89 -7.99 -15.38 -12.92
CA ILE A 89 -8.56 -14.24 -12.20
C ILE A 89 -7.89 -14.05 -10.83
N SER A 90 -7.71 -15.12 -10.05
CA SER A 90 -7.09 -15.03 -8.73
C SER A 90 -5.65 -14.49 -8.81
N SER A 91 -4.87 -15.01 -9.75
CA SER A 91 -3.50 -14.55 -9.99
C SER A 91 -3.44 -13.10 -10.49
N TRP A 92 -4.38 -12.71 -11.35
CA TRP A 92 -4.54 -11.33 -11.82
C TRP A 92 -4.84 -10.42 -10.62
N ASN A 93 -5.90 -10.70 -9.87
CA ASN A 93 -6.33 -9.87 -8.74
C ASN A 93 -5.21 -9.64 -7.72
N ARG A 94 -4.43 -10.69 -7.41
CA ARG A 94 -3.27 -10.57 -6.49
C ARG A 94 -2.22 -9.58 -7.01
N ARG A 95 -1.99 -9.56 -8.33
CA ARG A 95 -0.99 -8.68 -8.97
C ARG A 95 -1.51 -7.28 -9.23
N GLN A 96 -2.76 -7.14 -9.65
CA GLN A 96 -3.40 -5.83 -9.80
C GLN A 96 -3.31 -5.07 -8.48
N LYS A 97 -3.61 -5.75 -7.36
CA LYS A 97 -3.43 -5.16 -6.03
C LYS A 97 -1.99 -4.71 -5.74
N LEU A 98 -0.98 -5.45 -6.19
CA LEU A 98 0.42 -5.05 -6.01
C LEU A 98 0.81 -3.86 -6.91
N LEU A 99 0.32 -3.82 -8.14
CA LEU A 99 0.54 -2.71 -9.07
C LEU A 99 -0.17 -1.46 -8.59
N ASP A 100 -1.43 -1.56 -8.18
CA ASP A 100 -2.21 -0.46 -7.63
C ASP A 100 -1.52 0.10 -6.39
N ASP A 101 -1.07 -0.74 -5.46
CA ASP A 101 -0.32 -0.29 -4.28
C ASP A 101 0.99 0.43 -4.68
N HIS A 102 1.75 -0.10 -5.64
CA HIS A 102 2.99 0.51 -6.11
C HIS A 102 2.75 1.83 -6.85
N GLN A 103 1.69 1.91 -7.65
CA GLN A 103 1.33 3.08 -8.45
C GLN A 103 0.77 4.20 -7.57
N ILE A 104 0.00 3.84 -6.53
CA ILE A 104 -0.38 4.74 -5.44
C ILE A 104 0.87 5.29 -4.74
N LEU A 105 1.85 4.45 -4.36
CA LEU A 105 3.08 4.89 -3.72
C LEU A 105 3.94 5.78 -4.64
N THR A 106 3.95 5.50 -5.94
CA THR A 106 4.73 6.26 -6.94
C THR A 106 4.11 7.62 -7.21
N ASN A 107 2.78 7.69 -7.39
CA ASN A 107 2.05 8.95 -7.55
C ASN A 107 2.16 9.83 -6.29
N LYS A 108 2.14 9.22 -5.10
CA LYS A 108 2.34 9.94 -3.84
C LYS A 108 3.76 10.51 -3.67
N LYS A 109 4.79 9.80 -4.17
CA LYS A 109 6.16 10.35 -4.23
C LYS A 109 6.25 11.54 -5.18
N LEU A 110 5.43 11.58 -6.23
CA LEU A 110 5.37 12.67 -7.22
C LEU A 110 4.63 13.91 -6.69
N GLU A 111 3.71 13.75 -5.74
CA GLU A 111 3.01 14.86 -5.06
C GLU A 111 3.82 15.51 -3.92
N MET A 112 4.91 14.88 -3.46
CA MET A 112 5.76 15.42 -2.39
C MET A 112 6.80 16.41 -2.94
N GLU A 113 6.43 17.68 -2.97
CA GLU A 113 7.33 18.77 -3.36
C GLU A 113 8.36 19.03 -2.25
N ILE A 114 9.60 19.35 -2.65
CA ILE A 114 10.59 19.91 -1.70
C ILE A 114 10.01 21.23 -1.22
N ALA A 115 9.84 21.43 0.09
CA ALA A 115 9.43 22.73 0.60
C ALA A 115 10.56 23.74 0.30
N PRO A 116 10.28 24.84 -0.42
CA PRO A 116 11.23 25.94 -0.61
C PRO A 116 11.94 26.33 0.69
N SER A 117 13.26 26.58 0.62
CA SER A 117 14.07 26.98 1.78
C SER A 117 13.57 28.25 2.47
N VAL A 118 12.91 29.14 1.72
CA VAL A 118 12.29 30.36 2.24
C VAL A 118 11.13 30.02 3.18
N GLU A 119 10.28 29.07 2.81
CA GLU A 119 9.11 28.69 3.60
C GLU A 119 9.51 27.95 4.87
N LEU A 120 10.57 27.13 4.82
CA LEU A 120 11.18 26.54 6.02
C LEU A 120 11.62 27.64 7.00
N GLY A 121 12.27 28.69 6.51
CA GLY A 121 12.66 29.85 7.32
C GLY A 121 11.46 30.58 7.93
N GLU A 122 10.39 30.78 7.15
CA GLU A 122 9.15 31.40 7.63
C GLU A 122 8.43 30.54 8.70
N LYS A 123 8.39 29.22 8.51
CA LYS A 123 7.86 28.27 9.50
C LYS A 123 8.61 28.41 10.82
N VAL A 124 9.94 28.30 10.78
CA VAL A 124 10.80 28.40 11.96
C VAL A 124 10.64 29.78 12.62
N ASN A 125 10.57 30.85 11.84
CA ASN A 125 10.36 32.20 12.38
C ASN A 125 9.02 32.32 13.12
N LYS A 126 7.92 31.79 12.55
CA LYS A 126 6.60 31.77 13.23
C LYS A 126 6.64 30.99 14.54
N GLU A 127 7.35 29.86 14.59
CA GLU A 127 7.49 29.06 15.82
C GLU A 127 8.31 29.79 16.90
N ILE A 128 9.37 30.49 16.49
CA ILE A 128 10.18 31.35 17.35
C ILE A 128 9.37 32.53 17.87
N GLU A 129 8.60 33.20 17.01
CA GLU A 129 7.71 34.31 17.40
C GLU A 129 6.64 33.85 18.39
N GLN A 130 6.05 32.67 18.19
CA GLN A 130 5.09 32.09 19.14
C GLN A 130 5.73 31.87 20.52
N MET A 131 6.94 31.31 20.57
CA MET A 131 7.67 31.15 21.83
C MET A 131 8.02 32.49 22.47
N ALA A 132 8.42 33.50 21.68
CA ALA A 132 8.76 34.83 22.17
C ALA A 132 7.55 35.53 22.79
N ASN A 133 6.38 35.42 22.14
CA ASN A 133 5.13 35.99 22.66
C ASN A 133 4.70 35.36 23.98
N GLU A 134 4.94 34.06 24.14
CA GLU A 134 4.57 33.32 25.35
C GLU A 134 5.59 33.48 26.49
N PHE A 135 6.85 33.75 26.16
CA PHE A 135 7.94 34.00 27.10
C PHE A 135 8.67 35.31 26.76
N PRO A 136 8.05 36.49 26.94
CA PRO A 136 8.62 37.78 26.54
C PRO A 136 9.93 38.10 27.27
N ASP A 137 10.09 37.63 28.51
CA ASP A 137 11.27 37.86 29.34
C ASP A 137 12.44 36.90 29.04
N SER A 138 12.30 36.01 28.05
CA SER A 138 13.32 35.00 27.74
C SER A 138 13.71 35.04 26.25
N PRO A 139 15.01 35.08 25.93
CA PRO A 139 15.43 35.11 24.54
C PRO A 139 15.05 33.78 23.86
N PRO A 140 14.29 33.82 22.75
CA PRO A 140 13.87 32.60 22.06
C PRO A 140 15.09 31.90 21.40
N PRO A 141 14.91 30.67 20.88
CA PRO A 141 15.90 30.07 19.98
C PRO A 141 16.22 30.97 18.80
N THR A 142 17.46 30.93 18.30
CA THR A 142 17.76 31.54 17.00
C THR A 142 17.31 30.63 15.88
N ILE A 143 16.98 31.19 14.72
CA ILE A 143 16.59 30.42 13.51
C ILE A 143 17.64 29.37 13.19
N ASP A 144 18.92 29.75 13.14
CA ASP A 144 20.03 28.82 12.86
C ASP A 144 20.10 27.68 13.88
N SER A 145 19.91 27.99 15.16
CA SER A 145 19.95 26.96 16.21
C SER A 145 18.82 25.95 16.11
N TYR A 146 17.69 26.37 15.56
CA TYR A 146 16.50 25.55 15.35
C TYR A 146 16.66 24.67 14.10
N ILE A 147 17.07 25.28 12.98
CA ILE A 147 17.36 24.57 11.72
C ILE A 147 18.47 23.53 11.92
N ALA A 148 19.50 23.84 12.72
CA ALA A 148 20.55 22.88 13.05
C ALA A 148 20.01 21.66 13.81
N VAL A 149 19.06 21.87 14.73
CA VAL A 149 18.41 20.78 15.47
C VAL A 149 17.54 19.93 14.53
N GLU A 150 16.69 20.55 13.70
CA GLU A 150 15.88 19.81 12.72
C GLU A 150 16.76 18.99 11.76
N SER A 151 17.87 19.58 11.29
CA SER A 151 18.81 18.90 10.38
C SER A 151 19.47 17.69 11.06
N LEU A 152 19.91 17.82 12.31
CA LEU A 152 20.49 16.71 13.07
C LEU A 152 19.49 15.57 13.31
N VAL A 153 18.22 15.89 13.57
CA VAL A 153 17.16 14.87 13.69
C VAL A 153 16.96 14.17 12.34
N ASN A 154 16.85 14.93 11.25
CA ASN A 154 16.67 14.40 9.91
C ASN A 154 17.80 13.45 9.50
N ASP A 155 19.05 13.84 9.73
CA ASP A 155 20.23 13.04 9.41
C ASP A 155 20.27 11.74 10.22
N ASN A 156 19.95 11.80 11.52
CA ASN A 156 19.89 10.61 12.36
C ASN A 156 18.74 9.66 11.95
N VAL A 157 17.55 10.19 11.67
CA VAL A 157 16.41 9.38 11.20
C VAL A 157 16.77 8.70 9.87
N ASN A 158 17.38 9.44 8.94
CA ASN A 158 17.80 8.91 7.65
C ASN A 158 18.86 7.81 7.79
N ARG A 159 19.88 8.05 8.62
CA ARG A 159 20.95 7.08 8.89
C ARG A 159 20.42 5.77 9.48
N LEU A 160 19.47 5.83 10.42
CA LEU A 160 19.03 4.66 11.17
C LEU A 160 17.93 3.85 10.50
N PHE A 161 17.10 4.47 9.67
CA PHE A 161 15.85 3.85 9.20
C PHE A 161 15.72 3.77 7.69
N SER A 162 16.73 4.25 6.94
CA SER A 162 16.72 4.19 5.46
C SER A 162 16.72 2.76 4.92
N ASP A 163 17.05 1.75 5.72
CA ASP A 163 16.95 0.33 5.36
C ASP A 163 15.47 -0.11 5.23
N LYS A 164 14.62 0.24 6.20
CA LYS A 164 13.23 -0.20 6.35
C LYS A 164 12.19 0.77 5.80
N PHE A 165 12.54 2.05 5.66
CA PHE A 165 11.62 3.12 5.30
C PHE A 165 12.11 3.92 4.09
N TYR A 166 11.17 4.43 3.30
CA TYR A 166 11.42 5.58 2.45
C TYR A 166 11.26 6.83 3.31
N ILE A 167 12.32 7.62 3.41
CA ILE A 167 12.37 8.78 4.31
C ILE A 167 12.29 10.05 3.46
N PHE A 168 11.35 10.91 3.83
CA PHE A 168 11.11 12.18 3.17
C PHE A 168 11.20 13.28 4.21
N THR A 169 12.17 14.17 4.06
CA THR A 169 12.41 15.28 4.98
C THR A 169 12.04 16.60 4.32
N ASN A 170 11.50 17.53 5.10
CA ASN A 170 11.16 18.89 4.65
C ASN A 170 10.33 18.88 3.35
N LYS A 171 9.26 18.07 3.35
CA LYS A 171 8.37 17.91 2.20
C LYS A 171 7.04 18.61 2.42
N ARG A 172 6.51 19.17 1.34
CA ARG A 172 5.14 19.65 1.29
C ARG A 172 4.24 18.58 0.69
N LEU A 173 3.07 18.40 1.30
CA LEU A 173 2.00 17.57 0.79
C LEU A 173 0.70 18.37 0.94
N GLY A 174 0.23 18.91 -0.19
CA GLY A 174 -0.87 19.87 -0.21
C GLY A 174 -0.55 21.12 0.61
N GLN A 175 -1.39 21.43 1.60
CA GLN A 175 -1.26 22.62 2.44
C GLN A 175 -0.34 22.43 3.67
N TYR A 176 0.15 21.21 3.92
CA TYR A 176 0.96 20.91 5.09
C TYR A 176 2.40 20.63 4.71
N GLU A 177 3.31 21.17 5.49
CA GLU A 177 4.74 20.84 5.48
C GLU A 177 5.01 19.75 6.51
N TYR A 178 5.88 18.81 6.20
CA TYR A 178 6.24 17.68 7.03
C TYR A 178 7.74 17.68 7.25
N ASP A 179 8.14 17.63 8.52
CA ASP A 179 9.55 17.63 8.90
C ASP A 179 10.17 16.29 8.51
N VAL A 180 9.52 15.19 8.92
CA VAL A 180 9.84 13.84 8.43
C VAL A 180 8.58 13.01 8.17
N ILE A 181 8.52 12.36 7.02
CA ILE A 181 7.63 11.24 6.72
C ILE A 181 8.49 10.00 6.54
N MET A 182 8.22 8.95 7.31
CA MET A 182 8.82 7.63 7.13
C MET A 182 7.75 6.67 6.61
N GLN A 183 7.84 6.34 5.33
CA GLN A 183 6.92 5.42 4.69
C GLN A 183 7.47 4.00 4.72
N GLY A 184 6.69 3.05 5.22
CA GLY A 184 7.11 1.67 5.31
C GLY A 184 7.42 1.05 3.94
N LYS A 185 8.58 0.38 3.79
CA LYS A 185 8.88 -0.36 2.55
C LYS A 185 8.10 -1.68 2.42
N SER A 186 7.47 -2.14 3.51
CA SER A 186 6.69 -3.37 3.57
C SER A 186 5.23 -3.08 3.95
N LYS A 187 4.30 -3.94 3.54
CA LYS A 187 2.88 -3.82 3.92
C LYS A 187 2.61 -3.98 5.42
N LEU A 188 3.56 -4.58 6.14
CA LEU A 188 3.46 -4.79 7.59
C LEU A 188 4.10 -3.66 8.40
N THR A 189 4.88 -2.79 7.75
CA THR A 189 5.50 -1.63 8.40
C THR A 189 4.54 -0.45 8.33
N LYS A 190 4.21 0.13 9.48
CA LYS A 190 3.40 1.35 9.58
C LYS A 190 4.19 2.55 9.08
N ASP A 191 3.48 3.56 8.60
CA ASP A 191 4.08 4.87 8.31
C ASP A 191 4.24 5.69 9.59
N TYR A 192 5.19 6.62 9.59
CA TYR A 192 5.41 7.57 10.68
C TYR A 192 5.44 8.99 10.14
N ILE A 193 4.87 9.91 10.91
CA ILE A 193 5.03 11.35 10.71
C ILE A 193 5.72 11.88 11.95
N ILE A 194 6.87 12.52 11.78
CA ILE A 194 7.64 13.12 12.87
C ILE A 194 7.57 14.63 12.71
N GLU A 195 7.14 15.30 13.78
CA GLU A 195 7.22 16.75 13.95
C GLU A 195 8.37 17.05 14.91
N VAL A 196 9.31 17.90 14.51
CA VAL A 196 10.44 18.28 15.35
C VAL A 196 10.14 19.61 16.02
N LYS A 197 10.37 19.69 17.33
CA LYS A 197 10.25 20.94 18.11
C LYS A 197 11.48 21.16 18.98
N TYR A 198 12.04 22.36 18.92
CA TYR A 198 13.15 22.76 19.79
C TYR A 198 12.71 23.80 20.81
N TYR A 199 12.79 23.45 22.09
CA TYR A 199 12.31 24.28 23.19
C TYR A 199 13.44 24.74 24.10
N LYS A 200 13.57 26.07 24.20
CA LYS A 200 14.30 26.72 25.32
C LYS A 200 13.44 26.84 26.58
N ARG A 201 12.13 26.97 26.38
CA ARG A 201 11.10 26.98 27.41
C ARG A 201 9.84 26.35 26.82
N ILE A 202 9.05 25.74 27.69
CA ILE A 202 7.79 25.10 27.32
C ILE A 202 6.65 25.56 28.22
N SER A 203 5.45 25.59 27.67
CA SER A 203 4.17 25.77 28.36
C SER A 203 3.18 24.69 27.89
N SER A 204 2.04 24.60 28.58
CA SER A 204 0.94 23.73 28.15
C SER A 204 0.34 24.18 26.81
N ASP A 205 0.29 25.48 26.52
CA ASP A 205 -0.27 26.01 25.27
C ASP A 205 0.61 25.69 24.07
N LEU A 206 1.94 25.89 24.18
CA LEU A 206 2.89 25.48 23.13
C LEU A 206 2.81 23.97 22.85
N LEU A 207 2.74 23.14 23.89
CA LEU A 207 2.59 21.70 23.72
C LEU A 207 1.26 21.37 23.02
N THR A 208 0.16 22.02 23.43
CA THR A 208 -1.16 21.81 22.84
C THR A 208 -1.20 22.22 21.37
N LYS A 209 -0.60 23.35 21.02
CA LYS A 209 -0.44 23.81 19.63
C LYS A 209 0.36 22.80 18.81
N ALA A 210 1.49 22.30 19.32
CA ALA A 210 2.29 21.30 18.64
C ALA A 210 1.53 19.98 18.42
N MET A 211 0.77 19.52 19.42
CA MET A 211 -0.08 18.33 19.30
C MET A 211 -1.18 18.50 18.26
N ASN A 212 -1.91 19.63 18.29
CA ASN A 212 -2.95 19.92 17.31
C ASN A 212 -2.39 20.01 15.89
N HIS A 213 -1.19 20.59 15.74
CA HIS A 213 -0.51 20.70 14.46
C HIS A 213 -0.19 19.32 13.86
N ILE A 214 0.50 18.44 14.60
CA ILE A 214 0.83 17.10 14.10
C ILE A 214 -0.41 16.22 13.88
N MET A 215 -1.46 16.39 14.69
CA MET A 215 -2.74 15.70 14.48
C MET A 215 -3.43 16.16 13.19
N GLY A 216 -3.39 17.46 12.88
CA GLY A 216 -3.88 18.01 11.61
C GLY A 216 -3.14 17.44 10.41
N LYS A 217 -1.81 17.41 10.47
CA LYS A 217 -0.94 16.77 9.45
C LYS A 217 -1.28 15.29 9.29
N SER A 218 -1.39 14.55 10.39
CA SER A 218 -1.74 13.12 10.36
C SER A 218 -3.10 12.86 9.72
N LYS A 219 -4.11 13.67 10.01
CA LYS A 219 -5.43 13.53 9.41
C LYS A 219 -5.37 13.77 7.90
N TYR A 220 -4.69 14.84 7.48
CA TYR A 220 -4.54 15.14 6.06
C TYR A 220 -3.77 14.04 5.31
N TYR A 221 -2.72 13.50 5.92
CA TYR A 221 -2.00 12.36 5.37
C TYR A 221 -2.91 11.12 5.23
N ILE A 222 -3.77 10.83 6.20
CA ILE A 222 -4.74 9.72 6.11
C ILE A 222 -5.70 9.95 4.95
N ASP A 223 -6.28 11.14 4.85
CA ASP A 223 -7.26 11.48 3.82
C ASP A 223 -6.66 11.33 2.40
N LEU A 224 -5.39 11.67 2.23
CA LEU A 224 -4.70 11.52 0.94
C LEU A 224 -4.21 10.10 0.69
N THR A 225 -3.71 9.42 1.73
CA THR A 225 -2.96 8.17 1.54
C THR A 225 -3.74 6.90 1.84
N ASN A 226 -4.86 7.00 2.55
CA ASN A 226 -5.56 5.87 3.18
C ASN A 226 -4.68 5.01 4.11
N ALA A 227 -3.47 5.49 4.46
CA ALA A 227 -2.60 4.86 5.42
C ALA A 227 -2.72 5.59 6.76
N ILE A 228 -2.78 4.84 7.86
CA ILE A 228 -2.86 5.39 9.21
C ILE A 228 -1.44 5.47 9.78
N PRO A 229 -0.81 6.67 9.81
CA PRO A 229 0.54 6.81 10.33
C PRO A 229 0.53 6.84 11.85
N LEU A 230 1.68 6.54 12.45
CA LEU A 230 1.98 6.88 13.83
C LEU A 230 2.58 8.28 13.89
N SER A 231 1.89 9.19 14.58
CA SER A 231 2.37 10.55 14.82
C SER A 231 3.38 10.55 15.97
N VAL A 232 4.51 11.21 15.76
CA VAL A 232 5.61 11.32 16.73
C VAL A 232 5.96 12.79 16.89
N LEU A 233 5.78 13.33 18.09
CA LEU A 233 6.30 14.65 18.44
C LEU A 233 7.71 14.48 19.03
N PHE A 234 8.73 14.87 18.27
CA PHE A 234 10.14 14.79 18.65
C PHE A 234 10.58 16.13 19.22
N MET A 235 10.71 16.20 20.54
CA MET A 235 11.01 17.42 21.27
C MET A 235 12.44 17.43 21.75
N VAL A 236 13.17 18.47 21.40
CA VAL A 236 14.54 18.73 21.83
C VAL A 236 14.50 19.84 22.87
N ALA A 237 14.92 19.54 24.09
CA ALA A 237 15.06 20.50 25.18
C ALA A 237 16.47 21.11 25.16
N ILE A 238 16.60 22.39 25.52
CA ILE A 238 17.93 23.01 25.64
C ILE A 238 18.73 22.44 26.82
N ASP A 239 18.05 22.06 27.91
CA ASP A 239 18.63 21.59 29.16
C ASP A 239 17.69 20.60 29.89
N SER A 240 18.21 19.97 30.95
CA SER A 240 17.47 19.00 31.75
C SER A 240 16.24 19.61 32.45
N ALA A 241 16.31 20.85 32.91
CA ALA A 241 15.18 21.51 33.56
C ALA A 241 13.99 21.70 32.60
N THR A 242 14.29 22.05 31.35
CA THR A 242 13.29 22.16 30.28
C THR A 242 12.74 20.79 29.92
N LYS A 243 13.59 19.77 29.81
CA LYS A 243 13.18 18.39 29.55
C LYS A 243 12.22 17.86 30.62
N GLU A 244 12.55 17.99 31.90
CA GLU A 244 11.68 17.57 33.02
C GLU A 244 10.32 18.26 32.95
N LYS A 245 10.30 19.56 32.60
CA LYS A 245 9.05 20.30 32.43
C LYS A 245 8.21 19.77 31.26
N ILE A 246 8.84 19.46 30.12
CA ILE A 246 8.17 18.85 28.95
C ILE A 246 7.58 17.49 29.36
N GLU A 247 8.37 16.64 30.01
CA GLU A 247 7.96 15.30 30.43
C GLU A 247 6.78 15.34 31.40
N ARG A 248 6.76 16.29 32.34
CA ARG A 248 5.62 16.51 33.24
C ARG A 248 4.34 16.86 32.47
N LEU A 249 4.42 17.79 31.52
CA LEU A 249 3.27 18.18 30.70
C LEU A 249 2.76 17.01 29.83
N ILE A 250 3.66 16.20 29.28
CA ILE A 250 3.29 14.99 28.54
C ILE A 250 2.59 13.99 29.47
N TYR A 251 3.09 13.81 30.68
CA TYR A 251 2.48 12.91 31.67
C TYR A 251 1.05 13.33 32.00
N GLU A 252 0.84 14.62 32.29
CA GLU A 252 -0.49 15.21 32.53
C GLU A 252 -1.42 14.98 31.33
N TYR A 253 -0.93 15.25 30.10
CA TYR A 253 -1.71 14.99 28.89
C TYR A 253 -2.10 13.53 28.72
N LYS A 254 -1.16 12.59 28.89
CA LYS A 254 -1.41 11.14 28.75
C LYS A 254 -2.38 10.63 29.81
N ALA A 255 -2.31 11.13 31.03
CA ALA A 255 -3.24 10.79 32.10
C ALA A 255 -4.68 11.21 31.74
N SER A 256 -4.86 12.38 31.13
CA SER A 256 -6.16 12.84 30.64
C SER A 256 -6.60 12.19 29.32
N ASN A 257 -5.66 11.66 28.52
CA ASN A 257 -5.90 11.11 27.18
C ASN A 257 -5.29 9.72 27.00
N PRO A 258 -5.71 8.70 27.78
CA PRO A 258 -5.07 7.39 27.80
C PRO A 258 -5.16 6.61 26.47
N LYS A 259 -6.08 7.01 25.58
CA LYS A 259 -6.27 6.40 24.24
C LYS A 259 -5.48 7.10 23.14
N SER A 260 -4.74 8.17 23.44
CA SER A 260 -3.97 8.90 22.45
C SER A 260 -2.90 7.98 21.83
N LYS A 261 -2.84 7.97 20.50
CA LYS A 261 -1.81 7.24 19.73
C LYS A 261 -0.58 8.11 19.43
N LEU A 262 -0.58 9.36 19.90
CA LEU A 262 0.55 10.28 19.72
C LEU A 262 1.72 9.80 20.57
N LYS A 263 2.84 9.53 19.92
CA LYS A 263 4.10 9.24 20.58
C LYS A 263 4.84 10.54 20.85
N PHE A 264 5.53 10.59 21.98
CA PHE A 264 6.38 11.72 22.37
C PHE A 264 7.77 11.19 22.62
N ILE A 265 8.76 11.91 22.11
CA ILE A 265 10.17 11.67 22.37
C ILE A 265 10.74 12.98 22.87
N VAL A 266 11.44 12.93 24.00
CA VAL A 266 12.09 14.09 24.60
C VAL A 266 13.56 13.78 24.77
N ILE A 267 14.40 14.64 24.22
CA ILE A 267 15.86 14.51 24.31
C ILE A 267 16.46 15.87 24.63
N GLU A 268 17.61 15.90 25.29
CA GLU A 268 18.36 17.13 25.48
C GLU A 268 19.21 17.41 24.24
N ARG A 269 19.43 18.68 23.92
CA ARG A 269 20.25 19.08 22.77
C ARG A 269 21.64 18.42 22.76
N PRO A 270 22.39 18.32 23.88
CA PRO A 270 23.70 17.66 23.87
C PRO A 270 23.62 16.17 23.50
N ASP A 271 22.55 15.48 23.90
CA ASP A 271 22.37 14.05 23.63
C ASP A 271 22.01 13.77 22.16
N LEU A 272 21.61 14.80 21.40
CA LEU A 272 21.27 14.69 19.98
C LEU A 272 22.49 14.36 19.11
N GLU A 273 23.68 14.81 19.52
CA GLU A 273 24.94 14.56 18.79
C GLU A 273 25.44 13.12 18.98
N SER A 274 25.06 12.47 20.10
CA SER A 274 25.41 11.09 20.44
C SER A 274 24.19 10.15 20.40
N LEU A 275 23.22 10.44 19.53
CA LEU A 275 21.95 9.72 19.47
C LEU A 275 22.18 8.22 19.20
N ASP A 276 22.08 7.42 20.27
CA ASP A 276 22.20 5.96 20.22
C ASP A 276 20.97 5.34 19.54
N ASP A 277 21.21 4.24 18.81
CA ASP A 277 20.21 3.46 18.07
C ASP A 277 19.01 3.11 18.95
N LYS A 278 19.21 2.95 20.27
CA LYS A 278 18.17 2.64 21.27
C LYS A 278 17.11 3.73 21.45
N ILE A 279 17.49 5.01 21.41
CA ILE A 279 16.54 6.11 21.64
C ILE A 279 15.63 6.27 20.42
N LEU A 280 16.20 6.21 19.21
CA LEU A 280 15.43 6.26 17.97
C LEU A 280 14.67 4.93 17.72
N THR A 281 15.16 3.76 18.11
CA THR A 281 14.33 2.52 17.97
C THR A 281 13.04 2.58 18.82
N SER A 282 13.00 3.37 19.89
CA SER A 282 11.75 3.65 20.62
C SER A 282 10.70 4.42 19.80
N ILE A 283 11.11 5.14 18.74
CA ILE A 283 10.20 5.76 17.74
C ILE A 283 9.31 4.67 17.14
N ILE A 284 9.92 3.52 16.80
CA ILE A 284 9.32 2.47 15.97
C ILE A 284 8.77 1.29 16.78
N GLY A 285 9.24 1.13 18.04
CA GLY A 285 8.81 0.08 18.98
C GLY A 285 7.33 0.07 19.29
#